data_AF-X1HEX8-F1
#
_entry.id   AF-X1HEX8-F1
#
_cell.length_a   1.000
_cell.length_b   1.000
_cell.length_c   1.000
_cell.angle_alpha   90.00
_cell.angle_beta   90.00
_cell.angle_gamma   90.00
#
_symmetry.space_group_name_H-M   'P 1'
#
loop_
_entity.id
_entity.type
_entity.pdbx_description
1 polymer ?
#
loop_
_entity_poly.entity_id
_entity_poly.type
_entity_poly.pdbx_seq_one_letter_code
_entity_poly.pdbx_strand_id
1 'polypeptide(L)'
;MAAFFLAFNPGFMQRTMAGFFDNETIGVFATLMTLYFFVKTLRTGKILDSILGGLFLGYLGLSWGGYNFVYLILPLVCGILVLLKKYDSNVLIAYAGVEGVGLLVFSLSFNFNYTNFFNSLELFGIFLFIILLTIFHLIHMKKSNYPRLYNGLIDVLKWGLIPVVVGGAIIIWVAPDLIPFGFGKRLLSVLSPLVRNSMHLVASVAEHMPSSWSVFYYNTLIPLMLLPLGLFFLFKRGNSADYLLITFLILIFYFTGSMIRIILLFAPAACLVGAYG
;
A
#
# COMPACT_ATOMS: atom_id res chain seq x y z
N MET A 1 14.08 1.44 -19.40
CA MET A 1 14.77 0.36 -18.67
C MET A 1 13.84 -0.44 -17.77
N ALA A 2 13.02 0.18 -16.91
CA ALA A 2 12.08 -0.54 -16.04
C ALA A 2 11.17 -1.57 -16.76
N ALA A 3 10.60 -1.20 -17.92
CA ALA A 3 9.78 -2.11 -18.72
C ALA A 3 10.55 -3.33 -19.24
N PHE A 4 11.82 -3.15 -19.61
CA PHE A 4 12.69 -4.24 -20.05
C PHE A 4 13.02 -5.18 -18.88
N PHE A 5 13.36 -4.62 -17.71
CA PHE A 5 13.63 -5.43 -16.52
C PHE A 5 12.41 -6.22 -16.06
N LEU A 6 11.21 -5.65 -16.14
CA LEU A 6 9.98 -6.36 -15.80
C LEU A 6 9.67 -7.49 -16.79
N ALA A 7 9.87 -7.26 -18.09
CA ALA A 7 9.61 -8.27 -19.12
C ALA A 7 10.48 -9.54 -18.96
N PHE A 8 11.74 -9.38 -18.51
CA PHE A 8 12.67 -10.48 -18.28
C PHE A 8 12.77 -10.90 -16.80
N ASN A 9 11.87 -10.41 -15.94
CA ASN A 9 11.90 -10.74 -14.51
C ASN A 9 11.36 -12.17 -14.28
N PRO A 10 12.18 -13.12 -13.81
CA PRO A 10 11.74 -14.51 -13.63
C PRO A 10 10.65 -14.66 -12.56
N GLY A 11 10.64 -13.81 -11.53
CA GLY A 11 9.59 -13.80 -10.51
C GLY A 11 8.21 -13.41 -11.07
N PHE A 12 8.18 -12.51 -12.05
CA PHE A 12 6.94 -12.17 -12.76
C PHE A 12 6.55 -13.28 -13.75
N MET A 13 7.52 -13.78 -14.54
CA MET A 13 7.29 -14.80 -15.57
C MET A 13 6.72 -16.11 -15.02
N GLN A 14 7.17 -16.57 -13.84
CA GLN A 14 6.73 -17.85 -13.25
C GLN A 14 5.20 -17.96 -13.10
N ARG A 15 4.51 -16.84 -12.94
CA ARG A 15 3.06 -16.78 -12.69
C ARG A 15 2.29 -16.09 -13.83
N THR A 16 2.97 -15.71 -14.91
CA THR A 16 2.37 -15.11 -16.11
C THR A 16 2.66 -15.92 -17.38
N MET A 17 3.11 -17.18 -17.25
CA MET A 17 3.38 -18.03 -18.41
C MET A 17 2.08 -18.40 -19.14
N ALA A 18 2.18 -18.60 -20.46
CA ALA A 18 1.07 -19.12 -21.24
C ALA A 18 0.61 -20.48 -20.71
N GLY A 19 -0.69 -20.61 -20.42
CA GLY A 19 -1.28 -21.79 -19.79
C GLY A 19 -1.50 -21.66 -18.28
N PHE A 20 -0.93 -20.64 -17.63
CA PHE A 20 -1.19 -20.34 -16.22
C PHE A 20 -2.27 -19.25 -16.09
N PHE A 21 -3.54 -19.68 -16.05
CA PHE A 21 -4.70 -18.79 -15.93
C PHE A 21 -5.09 -18.57 -14.46
N ASP A 22 -4.30 -17.76 -13.75
CA ASP A 22 -4.60 -17.34 -12.39
C ASP A 22 -4.89 -15.84 -12.32
N ASN A 23 -5.68 -15.45 -11.32
CA ASN A 23 -6.19 -14.09 -11.11
C ASN A 23 -5.09 -13.08 -10.74
N GLU A 24 -3.90 -13.57 -10.40
CA GLU A 24 -2.75 -12.75 -9.99
C GLU A 24 -2.22 -11.87 -11.14
N THR A 25 -2.27 -12.38 -12.38
CA THR A 25 -1.78 -11.67 -13.58
C THR A 25 -2.52 -10.36 -13.81
N ILE A 26 -3.85 -10.45 -13.77
CA ILE A 26 -4.78 -9.32 -13.89
C ILE A 26 -4.68 -8.41 -12.66
N GLY A 27 -4.57 -9.01 -11.47
CA GLY A 27 -4.43 -8.27 -10.20
C GLY A 27 -3.22 -7.34 -10.22
N VAL A 28 -2.05 -7.83 -10.66
CA VAL A 28 -0.83 -7.01 -10.67
C VAL A 28 -0.85 -5.96 -11.76
N PHE A 29 -1.40 -6.26 -12.94
CA PHE A 29 -1.65 -5.22 -13.92
C PHE A 29 -2.52 -4.09 -13.36
N ALA A 30 -3.61 -4.44 -12.68
CA ALA A 30 -4.49 -3.47 -12.04
C ALA A 30 -3.77 -2.67 -10.94
N THR A 31 -2.92 -3.30 -10.10
CA THR A 31 -2.13 -2.58 -9.08
C THR A 31 -1.20 -1.52 -9.69
N LEU A 32 -0.57 -1.84 -10.81
CA LEU A 32 0.37 -0.91 -11.44
C LEU A 32 -0.38 0.26 -12.07
N MET A 33 -1.56 0.01 -12.64
CA MET A 33 -2.42 1.06 -13.17
C MET A 33 -2.97 1.97 -12.07
N THR A 34 -3.41 1.43 -10.93
CA THR A 34 -3.90 2.26 -9.81
C THR A 34 -2.79 3.17 -9.28
N LEU A 35 -1.60 2.63 -9.04
CA LEU A 35 -0.46 3.41 -8.55
C LEU A 35 0.01 4.44 -9.57
N TYR A 36 0.02 4.10 -10.86
CA TYR A 36 0.37 5.03 -11.93
C TYR A 36 -0.60 6.22 -11.98
N PHE A 37 -1.90 5.95 -12.03
CA PHE A 37 -2.91 7.01 -12.03
C PHE A 37 -2.90 7.80 -10.74
N PHE A 38 -2.69 7.17 -9.58
CA PHE A 38 -2.55 7.87 -8.32
C PHE A 38 -1.38 8.87 -8.33
N VAL A 39 -0.18 8.44 -8.76
CA VAL A 39 0.98 9.32 -8.91
C VAL A 39 0.72 10.43 -9.95
N LYS A 40 0.04 10.09 -11.05
CA LYS A 40 -0.33 11.07 -12.08
C LYS A 40 -1.26 12.15 -11.50
N THR A 41 -2.27 11.76 -10.73
CA THR A 41 -3.21 12.68 -10.07
C THR A 41 -2.52 13.54 -9.02
N LEU A 42 -1.55 13.01 -8.27
CA LEU A 42 -0.74 13.80 -7.34
C LEU A 42 0.01 14.93 -8.06
N ARG A 43 0.48 14.69 -9.28
CA ARG A 43 1.23 15.67 -10.07
C ARG A 43 0.33 16.66 -10.80
N THR A 44 -0.79 16.19 -11.37
CA THR A 44 -1.65 16.99 -12.26
C THR A 44 -2.86 17.61 -11.57
N GLY A 45 -3.32 17.03 -10.46
CA GLY A 45 -4.56 17.41 -9.78
C GLY A 45 -5.83 17.12 -10.59
N LYS A 46 -5.75 16.36 -11.69
CA LYS A 46 -6.90 16.11 -12.56
C LYS A 46 -7.83 15.05 -11.98
N ILE A 47 -9.10 15.43 -11.76
CA ILE A 47 -10.14 14.54 -11.24
C ILE A 47 -10.34 13.31 -12.15
N LEU A 48 -10.25 13.48 -13.47
CA LEU A 48 -10.39 12.37 -14.42
C LEU A 48 -9.35 11.27 -14.21
N ASP A 49 -8.09 11.64 -13.97
CA ASP A 49 -7.01 10.68 -13.69
C ASP A 49 -7.29 9.93 -12.37
N SER A 50 -7.92 10.62 -11.38
CA SER A 50 -8.32 10.01 -10.12
C SER A 50 -9.45 8.99 -10.29
N ILE A 51 -10.46 9.30 -11.11
CA ILE A 51 -11.58 8.41 -11.38
C ILE A 51 -11.08 7.16 -12.10
N LEU A 52 -10.22 7.33 -13.12
CA LEU A 52 -9.57 6.21 -13.81
C LEU A 52 -8.79 5.33 -12.84
N GLY A 53 -7.99 5.92 -11.95
CA GLY A 53 -7.28 5.17 -10.91
C GLY A 53 -8.23 4.39 -9.99
N GLY A 54 -9.35 4.99 -9.59
CA GLY A 54 -10.36 4.32 -8.76
C GLY A 54 -11.10 3.20 -9.50
N LEU A 55 -11.37 3.33 -10.79
CA LEU A 55 -11.95 2.25 -11.61
C LEU A 55 -11.04 1.03 -11.64
N PHE A 56 -9.73 1.22 -11.83
CA PHE A 56 -8.76 0.11 -11.75
C PHE A 56 -8.66 -0.48 -10.34
N LEU A 57 -8.83 0.34 -9.28
CA LEU A 57 -8.81 -0.13 -7.90
C LEU A 57 -10.03 -1.00 -7.59
N GLY A 58 -11.21 -0.57 -8.03
CA GLY A 58 -12.43 -1.35 -7.94
C GLY A 58 -12.35 -2.64 -8.74
N TYR A 59 -11.83 -2.59 -9.98
CA TYR A 59 -11.59 -3.77 -10.80
C TYR A 59 -10.66 -4.78 -10.12
N LEU A 60 -9.62 -4.29 -9.44
CA LEU A 60 -8.74 -5.11 -8.64
C LEU A 60 -9.49 -5.78 -7.49
N GLY A 61 -10.32 -5.02 -6.76
CA GLY A 61 -11.19 -5.54 -5.70
C GLY A 61 -12.10 -6.68 -6.16
N LEU A 62 -12.60 -6.60 -7.40
CA LEU A 62 -13.45 -7.64 -7.99
C LEU A 62 -12.67 -8.87 -8.47
N SER A 63 -11.42 -8.68 -8.92
CA SER A 63 -10.65 -9.73 -9.61
C SER A 63 -9.72 -10.50 -8.68
N TRP A 64 -9.14 -9.85 -7.67
CA TRP A 64 -8.06 -10.43 -6.86
C TRP A 64 -8.17 -10.11 -5.37
N GLY A 65 -8.08 -11.14 -4.54
CA GLY A 65 -8.15 -11.02 -3.06
C GLY A 65 -6.99 -10.26 -2.40
N GLY A 66 -5.96 -9.86 -3.16
CA GLY A 66 -4.88 -8.99 -2.70
C GLY A 66 -5.26 -7.51 -2.62
N TYR A 67 -6.52 -7.15 -2.88
CA TYR A 67 -6.97 -5.75 -2.89
C TYR A 67 -6.74 -5.01 -1.58
N ASN A 68 -6.92 -5.68 -0.43
CA ASN A 68 -6.68 -5.09 0.88
C ASN A 68 -5.30 -4.43 1.00
N PHE A 69 -4.28 -4.99 0.35
CA PHE A 69 -2.94 -4.41 0.34
C PHE A 69 -2.91 -3.01 -0.26
N VAL A 70 -3.54 -2.84 -1.43
CA VAL A 70 -3.55 -1.57 -2.17
C VAL A 70 -4.39 -0.53 -1.45
N TYR A 71 -5.56 -0.94 -0.95
CA TYR A 71 -6.45 -0.10 -0.16
C TYR A 71 -5.82 0.39 1.16
N LEU A 72 -4.90 -0.38 1.75
CA LEU A 72 -4.20 0.02 2.97
C LEU A 72 -2.95 0.87 2.70
N ILE A 73 -2.31 0.72 1.55
CA ILE A 73 -1.07 1.46 1.27
C ILE A 73 -1.31 2.90 0.86
N LEU A 74 -2.39 3.17 0.13
CA LEU A 74 -2.77 4.53 -0.28
C LEU A 74 -2.99 5.47 0.92
N PRO A 75 -3.78 5.12 1.96
CA PRO A 75 -3.92 5.97 3.14
C PRO A 75 -2.61 6.12 3.92
N LEU A 76 -1.80 5.05 4.02
CA LEU A 76 -0.49 5.12 4.66
C LEU A 76 0.43 6.14 3.98
N VAL A 77 0.49 6.13 2.65
CA VAL A 77 1.29 7.08 1.86
C VAL A 77 0.80 8.51 2.07
N CYS A 78 -0.52 8.74 2.03
CA CYS A 78 -1.10 10.05 2.32
C CYS A 78 -0.77 10.52 3.74
N GLY A 79 -0.80 9.61 4.73
CA GLY A 79 -0.42 9.88 6.11
C GLY A 79 1.06 10.31 6.22
N ILE A 80 1.96 9.62 5.51
CA ILE A 80 3.38 9.99 5.46
C ILE A 80 3.58 11.35 4.81
N LEU A 81 2.87 11.67 3.72
CA LEU A 81 2.94 12.99 3.07
C LEU A 81 2.49 14.12 4.02
N VAL A 82 1.43 13.88 4.79
CA VAL A 82 0.95 14.80 5.84
C VAL A 82 2.02 14.96 6.93
N LEU A 83 2.62 13.88 7.41
CA LEU A 83 3.71 13.91 8.41
C LEU A 83 4.95 14.62 7.88
N LEU A 84 5.26 14.52 6.59
CA LEU A 84 6.38 15.23 5.97
C LEU A 84 6.09 16.72 5.71
N LYS A 85 4.92 17.24 6.13
CA LYS A 85 4.47 18.62 5.85
C LYS A 85 4.38 18.94 4.34
N LYS A 86 4.30 17.91 3.48
CA LYS A 86 4.22 18.03 2.01
C LYS A 86 2.80 17.75 1.49
N TYR A 87 1.81 18.31 2.19
CA TYR A 87 0.41 18.15 1.82
C TYR A 87 -0.01 19.23 0.82
N ASP A 88 -0.55 18.79 -0.31
CA ASP A 88 -1.16 19.63 -1.34
C ASP A 88 -2.64 19.27 -1.54
N SER A 89 -3.45 20.19 -2.08
CA SER A 89 -4.84 19.92 -2.47
C SER A 89 -4.97 18.72 -3.42
N ASN A 90 -3.94 18.47 -4.24
CA ASN A 90 -3.87 17.32 -5.14
C ASN A 90 -3.87 15.98 -4.40
N VAL A 91 -3.33 15.92 -3.17
CA VAL A 91 -3.30 14.71 -2.35
C VAL A 91 -4.72 14.31 -1.96
N LEU A 92 -5.57 15.27 -1.61
CA LEU A 92 -6.98 14.99 -1.32
C LEU A 92 -7.73 14.54 -2.56
N ILE A 93 -7.52 15.21 -3.70
CA ILE A 93 -8.19 14.83 -4.95
C ILE A 93 -7.81 13.40 -5.34
N ALA A 94 -6.51 13.06 -5.29
CA ALA A 94 -6.02 11.73 -5.58
C ALA A 94 -6.59 10.68 -4.62
N TYR A 95 -6.54 10.93 -3.32
CA TYR A 95 -7.01 9.98 -2.33
C TYR A 95 -8.54 9.80 -2.38
N ALA A 96 -9.29 10.89 -2.27
CA ALA A 96 -10.75 10.83 -2.25
C ALA A 96 -11.32 10.28 -3.57
N GLY A 97 -10.73 10.63 -4.72
CA GLY A 97 -11.19 10.13 -6.01
C GLY A 97 -10.83 8.66 -6.24
N VAL A 98 -9.59 8.23 -5.94
CA VAL A 98 -9.19 6.83 -6.15
C VAL A 98 -9.89 5.89 -5.17
N GLU A 99 -9.87 6.20 -3.88
CA GLU A 99 -10.52 5.37 -2.85
C GLU A 99 -12.04 5.42 -2.92
N GLY A 100 -12.61 6.62 -3.13
CA GLY A 100 -14.05 6.79 -3.23
C GLY A 100 -14.64 6.03 -4.41
N VAL A 101 -14.07 6.20 -5.61
CA VAL A 101 -14.52 5.45 -6.80
C VAL A 101 -14.21 3.97 -6.67
N GLY A 102 -13.04 3.60 -6.11
CA GLY A 102 -12.69 2.21 -5.86
C GLY A 102 -13.69 1.51 -4.96
N LEU A 103 -14.06 2.10 -3.83
CA LEU A 103 -15.07 1.56 -2.90
C LEU A 103 -16.45 1.46 -3.56
N LEU A 104 -16.86 2.46 -4.35
CA LEU A 104 -18.13 2.42 -5.08
C LEU A 104 -18.19 1.25 -6.06
N VAL A 105 -17.13 1.02 -6.82
CA VAL A 105 -17.07 -0.13 -7.75
C VAL A 105 -16.99 -1.45 -6.97
N PHE A 106 -16.24 -1.50 -5.86
CA PHE A 106 -16.16 -2.70 -5.02
C PHE A 106 -17.51 -3.09 -4.40
N SER A 107 -18.37 -2.11 -4.12
CA SER A 107 -19.72 -2.34 -3.60
C SER A 107 -20.63 -3.10 -4.58
N LEU A 108 -20.28 -3.13 -5.86
CA LEU A 108 -20.99 -3.91 -6.89
C LEU A 108 -20.64 -5.40 -6.84
N SER A 109 -19.71 -5.82 -5.99
CA SER A 109 -19.35 -7.24 -5.86
C SER A 109 -20.51 -8.07 -5.29
N PHE A 110 -20.74 -9.26 -5.86
CA PHE A 110 -21.85 -10.13 -5.47
C PHE A 110 -21.78 -10.61 -4.01
N ASN A 111 -20.58 -10.66 -3.44
CA ASN A 111 -20.33 -11.05 -2.05
C ASN A 111 -20.31 -9.86 -1.07
N PHE A 112 -20.68 -8.65 -1.51
CA PHE A 112 -20.65 -7.48 -0.66
C PHE A 112 -21.82 -7.48 0.33
N ASN A 113 -21.56 -7.93 1.55
CA ASN A 113 -22.49 -7.73 2.65
C ASN A 113 -22.43 -6.28 3.13
N TYR A 114 -23.47 -5.51 2.87
CA TYR A 114 -23.60 -4.11 3.33
C TYR A 114 -23.50 -3.98 4.86
N THR A 115 -23.87 -5.02 5.61
CA THR A 115 -23.71 -5.07 7.08
C THR A 115 -22.24 -5.17 7.50
N ASN A 116 -21.39 -5.80 6.68
CA ASN A 116 -19.96 -5.93 6.96
C ASN A 116 -19.18 -4.64 6.66
N PHE A 117 -19.75 -3.70 5.89
CA PHE A 117 -19.10 -2.42 5.61
C PHE A 117 -18.81 -1.63 6.89
N PHE A 118 -19.75 -1.61 7.84
CA PHE A 118 -19.59 -0.91 9.12
C PHE A 118 -18.88 -1.75 10.18
N ASN A 119 -18.97 -3.08 10.10
CA ASN A 119 -18.38 -3.97 11.10
C ASN A 119 -16.92 -4.32 10.82
N SER A 120 -16.49 -4.30 9.55
CA SER A 120 -15.10 -4.58 9.19
C SER A 120 -14.24 -3.33 9.40
N LEU A 121 -13.27 -3.44 10.32
CA LEU A 121 -12.29 -2.40 10.58
C LEU A 121 -11.47 -2.04 9.32
N GLU A 122 -11.33 -2.96 8.38
CA GLU A 122 -10.65 -2.74 7.10
C GLU A 122 -11.38 -1.72 6.22
N LEU A 123 -12.66 -1.96 5.91
CA LEU A 123 -13.44 -1.08 5.04
C LEU A 123 -13.83 0.23 5.76
N PHE A 124 -14.20 0.12 7.04
CA PHE A 124 -14.53 1.29 7.85
C PHE A 124 -13.31 2.19 8.09
N GLY A 125 -12.11 1.61 8.25
CA GLY A 125 -10.86 2.35 8.43
C GLY A 125 -10.51 3.23 7.23
N ILE A 126 -10.72 2.74 6.01
CA ILE A 126 -10.49 3.50 4.77
C ILE A 126 -11.47 4.68 4.69
N PHE A 127 -12.75 4.44 5.01
CA PHE A 127 -13.77 5.49 5.04
C PHE A 127 -13.50 6.55 6.11
N LEU A 128 -13.10 6.14 7.31
CA LEU A 128 -12.66 7.05 8.38
C LEU A 128 -11.45 7.90 7.94
N PHE A 129 -10.51 7.32 7.19
CA PHE A 129 -9.35 8.05 6.73
C PHE A 129 -9.69 9.10 5.66
N ILE A 130 -10.71 8.86 4.83
CA ILE A 130 -11.28 9.90 3.93
C ILE A 130 -11.83 11.07 4.76
N ILE A 131 -12.59 10.78 5.81
CA ILE A 131 -13.12 11.81 6.72
C ILE A 131 -11.98 12.57 7.40
N LEU A 132 -10.96 11.86 7.88
CA LEU A 132 -9.80 12.49 8.51
C LEU A 132 -9.05 13.41 7.55
N LEU A 133 -8.82 12.99 6.30
CA LEU A 133 -8.17 13.81 5.28
C LEU A 133 -9.00 15.02 4.86
N THR A 134 -10.32 14.89 4.78
CA THR A 134 -11.20 16.03 4.49
C THR A 134 -11.18 17.05 5.63
N ILE A 135 -11.22 16.59 6.90
CA ILE A 135 -11.01 17.46 8.07
C ILE A 135 -9.63 18.14 7.99
N PHE A 136 -8.58 17.40 7.66
CA PHE A 136 -7.23 17.95 7.52
C PHE A 136 -7.15 19.00 6.40
N HIS A 137 -7.85 18.79 5.29
CA HIS A 137 -7.95 19.76 4.22
C HIS A 137 -8.66 21.04 4.65
N LEU A 138 -9.78 20.93 5.38
CA LEU A 138 -10.48 22.10 5.92
C LEU A 138 -9.59 22.92 6.86
N ILE A 139 -8.77 22.25 7.67
CA ILE A 139 -7.78 22.90 8.54
C ILE A 139 -6.67 23.54 7.69
N HIS A 140 -6.23 22.88 6.62
CA HIS A 140 -5.22 23.42 5.71
C HIS A 140 -5.72 24.66 4.95
N MET A 141 -6.98 24.70 4.51
CA MET A 141 -7.58 25.89 3.90
C MET A 141 -7.62 27.07 4.88
N LYS A 142 -7.77 26.81 6.19
CA LYS A 142 -7.73 27.84 7.24
C LYS A 142 -6.31 28.23 7.70
N LYS A 143 -5.26 27.66 7.09
CA LYS A 143 -3.84 27.95 7.42
C LYS A 143 -3.49 29.44 7.30
N SER A 144 -4.11 30.17 6.37
CA SER A 144 -3.90 31.62 6.20
C SER A 144 -4.38 32.44 7.39
N ASN A 145 -5.40 31.96 8.12
CA ASN A 145 -6.00 32.68 9.24
C ASN A 145 -5.39 32.28 10.60
N TYR A 146 -4.87 31.05 10.75
CA TYR A 146 -4.31 30.56 12.02
C TYR A 146 -3.04 29.69 11.83
N PRO A 147 -1.87 30.27 11.52
CA PRO A 147 -0.64 29.52 11.28
C PRO A 147 -0.13 28.75 12.51
N ARG A 148 -0.42 29.24 13.73
CA ARG A 148 -0.02 28.59 14.99
C ARG A 148 -0.80 27.30 15.27
N LEU A 149 -2.09 27.24 14.94
CA LEU A 149 -2.92 26.04 15.11
C LEU A 149 -2.51 24.93 14.15
N TYR A 150 -2.17 25.27 12.90
CA TYR A 150 -1.72 24.30 11.90
C TYR A 150 -0.37 23.66 12.28
N ASN A 151 0.61 24.48 12.68
CA ASN A 151 1.91 23.97 13.12
C ASN A 151 1.79 23.19 14.43
N GLY A 152 0.99 23.68 15.39
CA GLY A 152 0.71 22.96 16.63
C GLY A 152 0.03 21.61 16.41
N LEU A 153 -0.98 21.53 15.54
CA LEU A 153 -1.64 20.26 15.21
C LEU A 153 -0.72 19.27 14.51
N ILE A 154 0.12 19.73 13.59
CA ILE A 154 1.06 18.81 12.93
C ILE A 154 2.14 18.36 13.90
N ASP A 155 2.64 19.24 14.76
CA ASP A 155 3.65 18.86 15.73
C ASP A 155 3.04 17.93 16.80
N VAL A 156 1.79 18.14 17.23
CA VAL A 156 1.05 17.19 18.07
C VAL A 156 0.78 15.87 17.35
N LEU A 157 0.46 15.88 16.05
CA LEU A 157 0.28 14.66 15.27
C LEU A 157 1.60 13.88 15.16
N LYS A 158 2.72 14.56 14.90
CA LYS A 158 4.06 13.97 14.84
C LYS A 158 4.49 13.41 16.19
N TRP A 159 4.42 14.23 17.24
CA TRP A 159 4.84 13.87 18.58
C TRP A 159 3.86 12.93 19.29
N GLY A 160 2.59 12.92 18.89
CA GLY A 160 1.56 11.98 19.34
C GLY A 160 1.59 10.64 18.61
N LEU A 161 2.01 10.59 17.34
CA LEU A 161 2.18 9.32 16.64
C LEU A 161 3.30 8.47 17.25
N ILE A 162 4.39 9.09 17.70
CA ILE A 162 5.54 8.39 18.28
C ILE A 162 5.15 7.50 19.48
N PRO A 163 4.47 8.01 20.54
CA PRO A 163 4.02 7.18 21.66
C PRO A 163 2.91 6.21 21.28
N VAL A 164 2.09 6.49 20.27
CA VAL A 164 1.07 5.54 19.76
C VAL A 164 1.72 4.36 19.02
N VAL A 165 2.75 4.61 18.20
CA VAL A 165 3.50 3.57 17.49
C VAL A 165 4.32 2.74 18.48
N VAL A 166 4.99 3.39 19.43
CA VAL A 166 5.77 2.71 20.48
C VAL A 166 4.85 1.93 21.42
N GLY A 167 3.75 2.55 21.88
CA GLY A 167 2.73 1.89 22.71
C GLY A 167 2.05 0.74 21.98
N GLY A 168 1.72 0.90 20.70
CA GLY A 168 1.17 -0.15 19.85
C GLY A 168 2.15 -1.32 19.67
N ALA A 169 3.43 -1.04 19.42
CA ALA A 169 4.46 -2.07 19.33
C ALA A 169 4.63 -2.84 20.66
N ILE A 170 4.56 -2.15 21.80
CA ILE A 170 4.60 -2.76 23.14
C ILE A 170 3.34 -3.61 23.38
N ILE A 171 2.14 -3.13 23.03
CA ILE A 171 0.89 -3.88 23.21
C ILE A 171 0.88 -5.15 22.33
N ILE A 172 1.35 -5.05 21.08
CA ILE A 172 1.50 -6.21 20.18
C ILE A 172 2.52 -7.22 20.75
N TRP A 173 3.57 -6.76 21.43
CA TRP A 173 4.59 -7.62 22.04
C TRP A 173 4.12 -8.27 23.35
N VAL A 174 3.35 -7.56 24.18
CA VAL A 174 2.89 -8.04 25.50
C VAL A 174 1.61 -8.87 25.43
N ALA A 175 0.68 -8.54 24.53
CA ALA A 175 -0.62 -9.20 24.44
C ALA A 175 -1.12 -9.22 22.97
N PRO A 176 -0.67 -10.20 22.16
CA PRO A 176 -1.13 -10.34 20.77
C PRO A 176 -2.63 -10.62 20.64
N ASP A 177 -3.30 -11.06 21.70
CA ASP A 177 -4.74 -11.37 21.73
C ASP A 177 -5.65 -10.19 22.12
N LEU A 178 -5.10 -9.08 22.63
CA LEU A 178 -5.90 -7.98 23.19
C LEU A 178 -6.51 -7.06 22.14
N ILE A 179 -5.97 -7.08 20.92
CA ILE A 179 -6.52 -6.34 19.80
C ILE A 179 -6.87 -7.35 18.72
N PRO A 180 -8.12 -7.86 18.68
CA PRO A 180 -8.69 -8.38 17.46
C PRO A 180 -8.89 -7.17 16.55
N PHE A 181 -7.77 -6.66 16.04
CA PHE A 181 -7.69 -5.93 14.80
C PHE A 181 -8.52 -6.78 13.86
N GLY A 182 -9.76 -6.38 13.58
CA GLY A 182 -10.72 -7.10 12.73
C GLY A 182 -10.27 -7.21 11.28
N PHE A 183 -8.97 -7.13 11.06
CA PHE A 183 -8.27 -7.56 9.89
C PHE A 183 -8.46 -9.06 9.74
N GLY A 184 -8.73 -9.52 8.52
CA GLY A 184 -8.85 -10.94 8.26
C GLY A 184 -7.62 -11.69 8.79
N LYS A 185 -7.81 -12.90 9.34
CA LYS A 185 -6.72 -13.73 9.93
C LYS A 185 -5.49 -13.88 9.01
N ARG A 186 -5.68 -13.72 7.70
CA ARG A 186 -4.63 -13.74 6.67
C ARG A 186 -3.74 -12.50 6.63
N LEU A 187 -4.24 -11.31 6.97
CA LEU A 187 -3.43 -10.09 7.07
C LEU A 187 -2.63 -10.07 8.37
N LEU A 188 -3.25 -10.53 9.47
CA LEU A 188 -2.58 -10.71 10.76
C LEU A 188 -1.40 -11.69 10.69
N SER A 189 -1.55 -12.80 9.95
CA SER A 189 -0.46 -13.77 9.77
C SER A 189 0.70 -13.24 8.93
N VAL A 190 0.45 -12.25 8.07
CA VAL A 190 1.51 -11.57 7.30
C VAL A 190 2.17 -10.47 8.13
N LEU A 191 1.40 -9.77 8.97
CA LEU A 191 1.90 -8.70 9.84
C LEU A 191 2.78 -9.25 10.97
N SER A 192 2.41 -10.37 11.58
CA SER A 192 3.16 -11.00 12.68
C SER A 192 3.48 -12.47 12.38
N PRO A 193 4.77 -12.83 12.25
CA PRO A 193 5.18 -14.23 12.07
C PRO A 193 4.90 -15.10 13.31
N LEU A 194 4.72 -14.51 14.49
CA LEU A 194 4.36 -15.23 15.72
C LEU A 194 2.92 -15.77 15.67
N VAL A 195 1.99 -15.00 15.08
CA VAL A 195 0.59 -15.40 14.90
C VAL A 195 0.43 -16.43 13.77
N ARG A 196 1.37 -16.47 12.82
CA ARG A 196 1.38 -17.51 11.78
C ARG A 196 1.67 -18.90 12.35
N ASN A 197 2.59 -19.01 13.31
CA ASN A 197 2.99 -20.30 13.89
C ASN A 197 1.87 -20.95 14.71
N SER A 198 0.91 -20.17 15.22
CA SER A 198 -0.26 -20.69 15.93
C SER A 198 -1.39 -21.16 15.01
N MET A 199 -1.32 -20.88 13.70
CA MET A 199 -2.31 -21.30 12.70
C MET A 199 -1.76 -22.40 11.77
N HIS A 200 -1.79 -23.65 12.23
CA HIS A 200 -1.20 -24.80 11.53
C HIS A 200 -1.70 -25.01 10.08
N LEU A 201 -2.96 -24.68 9.76
CA LEU A 201 -3.52 -24.80 8.41
C LEU A 201 -2.98 -23.76 7.41
N VAL A 202 -2.50 -22.61 7.88
CA VAL A 202 -1.93 -21.55 7.03
C VAL A 202 -0.44 -21.79 6.83
N ALA A 203 0.25 -22.32 7.84
CA ALA A 203 1.68 -22.64 7.77
C ALA A 203 2.01 -23.84 6.86
N SER A 204 1.05 -24.73 6.58
CA SER A 204 1.27 -25.94 5.76
C SER A 204 1.32 -25.69 4.25
N VAL A 205 0.89 -24.51 3.78
CA VAL A 205 0.97 -24.17 2.35
C VAL A 205 2.36 -23.59 2.08
N ALA A 206 3.11 -24.18 1.16
CA ALA A 206 4.44 -23.72 0.77
C ALA A 206 4.48 -22.23 0.37
N GLU A 207 3.35 -21.68 -0.10
CA GLU A 207 3.19 -20.27 -0.47
C GLU A 207 3.24 -19.29 0.72
N HIS A 208 2.98 -19.77 1.93
CA HIS A 208 3.00 -19.01 3.17
C HIS A 208 4.36 -19.06 3.89
N MET A 209 5.35 -19.75 3.33
CA MET A 209 6.68 -19.83 3.91
C MET A 209 7.41 -18.48 3.81
N PRO A 210 8.32 -18.18 4.75
CA PRO A 210 9.17 -17.00 4.68
C PRO A 210 10.18 -17.12 3.53
N SER A 211 10.49 -15.98 2.91
CA SER A 211 11.43 -15.92 1.78
C SER A 211 12.87 -15.85 2.27
N SER A 212 13.74 -16.74 1.79
CA SER A 212 15.19 -16.61 1.97
C SER A 212 15.78 -15.58 1.00
N TRP A 213 16.99 -15.10 1.31
CA TRP A 213 17.73 -14.20 0.42
C TRP A 213 17.91 -14.76 -1.00
N SER A 214 18.14 -16.07 -1.13
CA SER A 214 18.31 -16.74 -2.42
C SER A 214 17.07 -16.59 -3.32
N VAL A 215 15.87 -16.63 -2.73
CA VAL A 215 14.60 -16.46 -3.47
C VAL A 215 14.46 -15.03 -4.00
N PHE A 216 14.84 -14.02 -3.21
CA PHE A 216 14.85 -12.63 -3.67
C PHE A 216 15.78 -12.44 -4.86
N TYR A 217 17.02 -12.94 -4.75
CA TYR A 217 18.01 -12.81 -5.81
C TYR A 217 17.61 -13.55 -7.09
N TYR A 218 17.13 -14.80 -6.95
CA TYR A 218 16.72 -15.60 -8.10
C TYR A 218 15.54 -14.97 -8.86
N ASN A 219 14.60 -14.37 -8.14
CA ASN A 219 13.40 -13.80 -8.75
C ASN A 219 13.60 -12.39 -9.31
N THR A 220 14.48 -11.56 -8.73
CA THR A 220 14.63 -10.15 -9.16
C THR A 220 15.96 -9.82 -9.82
N LEU A 221 16.96 -10.69 -9.75
CA LEU A 221 18.26 -10.58 -10.41
C LEU A 221 18.93 -9.20 -10.20
N ILE A 222 19.44 -8.60 -11.28
CA ILE A 222 20.19 -7.33 -11.31
C ILE A 222 19.44 -6.17 -10.63
N PRO A 223 18.12 -5.96 -10.88
CA PRO A 223 17.32 -4.96 -10.16
C PRO A 223 17.50 -4.95 -8.63
N LEU A 224 17.67 -6.11 -7.98
CA LEU A 224 17.86 -6.19 -6.54
C LEU A 224 19.14 -5.49 -6.07
N MET A 225 20.22 -5.58 -6.85
CA MET A 225 21.51 -4.96 -6.53
C MET A 225 21.47 -3.43 -6.72
N LEU A 226 20.63 -2.94 -7.63
CA LEU A 226 20.45 -1.51 -7.92
C LEU A 226 19.46 -0.83 -6.98
N LEU A 227 18.70 -1.59 -6.17
CA LEU A 227 17.72 -1.06 -5.22
C LEU A 227 18.29 -0.02 -4.24
N PRO A 228 19.45 -0.26 -3.57
CA PRO A 228 20.00 0.73 -2.63
C PRO A 228 20.38 2.04 -3.32
N LEU A 229 20.89 1.95 -4.55
CA LEU A 229 21.27 3.11 -5.36
C LEU A 229 20.03 3.90 -5.81
N GLY A 230 18.99 3.21 -6.28
CA GLY A 230 17.71 3.82 -6.65
C GLY A 230 17.04 4.50 -5.46
N LEU A 231 17.05 3.87 -4.28
CA LEU A 231 16.55 4.46 -3.04
C LEU A 231 17.31 5.75 -2.68
N PHE A 232 18.64 5.76 -2.79
CA PHE A 232 19.45 6.94 -2.53
C PHE A 232 19.04 8.12 -3.44
N PHE A 233 18.85 7.89 -4.74
CA PHE A 233 18.39 8.94 -5.65
C PHE A 233 16.97 9.42 -5.37
N LEU A 234 16.06 8.53 -4.97
CA LEU A 234 14.70 8.89 -4.58
C LEU A 234 14.69 9.79 -3.33
N PHE A 235 15.50 9.46 -2.32
CA PHE A 235 15.65 10.30 -1.13
C PHE A 235 16.24 11.68 -1.44
N LYS A 236 17.21 11.75 -2.36
CA LYS A 236 17.84 13.02 -2.76
C LYS A 236 16.86 13.97 -3.45
N ARG A 237 15.94 13.45 -4.28
CA ARG A 237 14.96 14.27 -5.01
C ARG A 237 13.78 14.68 -4.13
N GLY A 238 13.25 13.76 -3.33
CA GLY A 238 12.23 14.06 -2.33
C GLY A 238 10.92 14.64 -2.89
N ASN A 239 10.48 14.27 -4.09
CA ASN A 239 9.15 14.64 -4.57
C ASN A 239 8.06 13.81 -3.88
N SER A 240 6.81 14.28 -3.86
CA SER A 240 5.67 13.55 -3.27
C SER A 240 5.48 12.15 -3.87
N ALA A 241 5.74 11.99 -5.17
CA ALA A 241 5.71 10.70 -5.85
C ALA A 241 6.86 9.75 -5.41
N ASP A 242 8.00 10.30 -5.00
CA ASP A 242 9.16 9.49 -4.57
C ASP A 242 8.89 8.88 -3.19
N TYR A 243 8.26 9.62 -2.28
CA TYR A 243 7.88 9.07 -0.97
C TYR A 243 6.84 7.95 -1.08
N LEU A 244 5.92 8.03 -2.05
CA LEU A 244 5.01 6.91 -2.35
C LEU A 244 5.81 5.67 -2.71
N LEU A 245 6.75 5.83 -3.65
CA LEU A 245 7.50 4.72 -4.21
C LEU A 245 8.47 4.11 -3.17
N ILE A 246 9.10 4.94 -2.33
CA ILE A 246 9.91 4.48 -1.17
C ILE A 246 9.04 3.70 -0.18
N THR A 247 7.90 4.25 0.22
CA THR A 247 7.00 3.61 1.19
C THR A 247 6.49 2.27 0.65
N PHE A 248 6.07 2.25 -0.62
CA PHE A 248 5.62 1.05 -1.31
C PHE A 248 6.72 -0.02 -1.38
N LEU A 249 7.95 0.36 -1.70
CA LEU A 249 9.07 -0.58 -1.74
C LEU A 249 9.38 -1.17 -0.37
N ILE A 250 9.53 -0.34 0.68
CA ILE A 250 9.86 -0.80 2.04
C ILE A 250 8.78 -1.76 2.55
N LEU A 251 7.51 -1.41 2.32
CA LEU A 251 6.39 -2.20 2.78
C LEU A 251 6.32 -3.52 1.99
N ILE A 252 6.39 -3.52 0.66
CA ILE A 252 6.39 -4.78 -0.10
C ILE A 252 7.60 -5.65 0.23
N PHE A 253 8.77 -5.06 0.48
CA PHE A 253 9.94 -5.82 0.89
C PHE A 253 9.68 -6.59 2.20
N TYR A 254 9.06 -5.94 3.19
CA TYR A 254 8.64 -6.61 4.44
C TYR A 254 7.62 -7.73 4.18
N PHE A 255 6.57 -7.45 3.43
CA PHE A 255 5.51 -8.41 3.14
C PHE A 255 6.03 -9.62 2.34
N THR A 256 6.95 -9.39 1.41
CA THR A 256 7.60 -10.46 0.62
C THR A 256 8.57 -11.29 1.47
N GLY A 257 9.25 -10.66 2.43
CA GLY A 257 10.07 -11.38 3.41
C GLY A 257 9.23 -12.31 4.28
N SER A 258 8.03 -11.86 4.67
CA SER A 258 7.08 -12.64 5.45
C SER A 258 6.43 -13.77 4.64
N MET A 259 6.07 -13.53 3.37
CA MET A 259 5.33 -14.47 2.52
C MET A 259 5.86 -14.48 1.08
N ILE A 260 6.33 -15.65 0.61
CA ILE A 260 6.88 -15.83 -0.74
C ILE A 260 5.90 -15.41 -1.84
N ARG A 261 4.58 -15.66 -1.67
CA ARG A 261 3.56 -15.36 -2.69
C ARG A 261 3.48 -13.87 -3.09
N ILE A 262 3.92 -12.95 -2.23
CA ILE A 262 3.83 -11.49 -2.49
C ILE A 262 4.97 -11.00 -3.39
N ILE A 263 5.94 -11.85 -3.73
CA ILE A 263 7.08 -11.48 -4.59
C ILE A 263 6.67 -10.97 -5.98
N LEU A 264 5.47 -11.33 -6.43
CA LEU A 264 4.89 -10.88 -7.69
C LEU A 264 4.60 -9.37 -7.69
N LEU A 265 4.23 -8.79 -6.55
CA LEU A 265 4.10 -7.34 -6.37
C LEU A 265 5.46 -6.66 -6.13
N PHE A 266 6.44 -7.38 -5.60
CA PHE A 266 7.80 -6.85 -5.40
C PHE A 266 8.56 -6.68 -6.71
N ALA A 267 8.43 -7.63 -7.64
CA ALA A 267 9.08 -7.60 -8.94
C ALA A 267 8.95 -6.24 -9.68
N PRO A 268 7.75 -5.69 -9.92
CA PRO A 268 7.61 -4.40 -10.58
C PRO A 268 8.15 -3.23 -9.76
N ALA A 269 8.01 -3.25 -8.43
CA ALA A 269 8.56 -2.22 -7.55
C ALA A 269 10.09 -2.17 -7.65
N ALA A 270 10.72 -3.35 -7.59
CA ALA A 270 12.16 -3.52 -7.67
C ALA A 270 12.70 -3.15 -9.05
N CYS A 271 12.01 -3.53 -10.14
CA CYS A 271 12.39 -3.14 -11.50
C CYS A 271 12.25 -1.64 -11.74
N LEU A 272 11.26 -0.97 -11.14
CA LEU A 272 11.13 0.49 -11.22
C LEU A 272 12.27 1.19 -10.50
N VAL A 273 12.48 0.90 -9.21
CA VAL A 273 13.55 1.53 -8.41
C VAL A 273 14.93 1.19 -8.95
N GLY A 274 15.17 -0.07 -9.32
CA GLY A 274 16.43 -0.54 -9.87
C GLY A 274 16.73 0.02 -11.26
N ALA A 275 15.72 0.48 -12.02
CA ALA A 275 15.96 1.22 -13.26
C ALA A 275 16.20 2.73 -13.05
N TYR A 276 15.88 3.25 -11.85
CA TYR A 276 16.19 4.62 -11.46
C TYR A 276 17.58 4.76 -10.84
N GLY A 277 18.11 3.69 -10.23
CA GLY A 277 19.49 3.57 -9.75
C GLY A 277 20.46 3.31 -10.87
#